data_AF-A0A8H3B6R6-F1
#
_entry.id   AF-A0A8H3B6R6-F1
#
_cell.length_a   1.000
_cell.length_b   1.000
_cell.length_c   1.000
_cell.angle_alpha   90.00
_cell.angle_beta   90.00
_cell.angle_gamma   90.00
#
_symmetry.space_group_name_H-M   'P 1'
#
loop_
_entity.id
_entity.type
_entity.pdbx_description
1 polymer ?
#
loop_
_entity_poly.entity_id
_entity_poly.type
_entity_poly.pdbx_seq_one_letter_code
_entity_poly.pdbx_strand_id
1 'polypeptide(L)'
;MTDLELGSSHLLYQRVAVRVRLLPHPFSPSPLPMRGSISTSFLIESLFGSDGSLNPSGGTFPTRYDDSRRAFDHLRHIPPLVAVQPIIMRVLDSDITEHAQKRESLIAAERSLRFDAEAIAKATENEKLAVDIVNNLRMREAKEIWKAGKGRLVYPRTDFLTAKEIIMNTELYRIMKRLTITKLPKGGLLRGHTVTMSDVGFIYQLALEYPAIHIRVNSRITPDTLLPLPEFKPLSPNLVVAYASNPSLTCPDYVLGTWVPLNKARNEYMYGGPEAFDKWIIGSLAVSPDEGSKGHKTPVKVVQRFLASYRLARGITCYEPILKRSLRQTMLSLFEDGVCYAEIRVNFSYKADIWTDGSETLSHHDYLALFGNVVREVKDEMKLEGREDEFVGAKLIYTVYRTFDKEKLWWYLEDCMALKAEFPDLIAACEDLGFDLLGPEDTGNPLAYYLEPLLWFREETRNRGLDIPFIFLAGESMGDEGMADSNIYDALLLGTKRIGHGLNLAKHPLLMQMIKEQGVAVEVCPITDEILAIVGSESTNILSLKQLAKQSLQSSSLDAEEKKIALEAWEKRWSAFVGEIVSEDLESKQ
;
A
#
# COMPACT_ATOMS: atom_id res chain seq x y z
N MET A 1 -5.99 10.06 35.25
CA MET A 1 -6.25 11.29 36.03
C MET A 1 -5.90 12.44 35.10
N THR A 2 -6.83 13.23 34.59
CA THR A 2 -8.01 13.82 35.22
C THR A 2 -9.20 13.91 34.25
N ASP A 3 -10.37 13.67 34.83
CA ASP A 3 -11.71 13.76 34.25
C ASP A 3 -12.11 15.17 33.79
N LEU A 4 -12.99 15.24 32.80
CA LEU A 4 -13.83 16.40 32.53
C LEU A 4 -15.28 15.92 32.40
N GLU A 5 -16.08 16.32 33.39
CA GLU A 5 -17.46 15.95 33.64
C GLU A 5 -18.38 16.38 32.49
N LEU A 6 -19.25 15.44 32.06
CA LEU A 6 -20.40 15.72 31.21
C LEU A 6 -21.65 15.87 32.09
N GLY A 7 -22.25 17.05 32.04
CA GLY A 7 -23.53 17.36 32.66
C GLY A 7 -24.66 16.53 32.07
N SER A 8 -25.36 15.85 32.96
CA SER A 8 -26.54 15.00 32.75
C SER A 8 -27.79 15.80 32.41
N SER A 9 -28.48 15.43 31.33
CA SER A 9 -29.90 15.73 31.13
C SER A 9 -30.67 14.41 30.97
N HIS A 10 -31.50 14.12 31.97
CA HIS A 10 -32.42 13.00 32.04
C HIS A 10 -33.55 13.14 31.02
N LEU A 11 -33.79 12.10 30.21
CA LEU A 11 -35.08 11.82 29.59
C LEU A 11 -35.39 10.31 29.61
N LEU A 12 -36.66 10.02 29.85
CA LEU A 12 -37.22 8.77 30.37
C LEU A 12 -37.05 7.55 29.44
N TYR A 13 -36.59 6.44 30.00
CA TYR A 13 -36.74 5.09 29.44
C TYR A 13 -38.16 4.55 29.67
N GLN A 14 -38.91 4.29 28.58
CA GLN A 14 -40.02 3.34 28.60
C GLN A 14 -39.53 1.96 28.12
N ARG A 15 -39.64 0.97 29.00
CA ARG A 15 -39.35 -0.44 28.74
C ARG A 15 -40.43 -1.05 27.85
N VAL A 16 -40.03 -1.61 26.70
CA VAL A 16 -40.84 -2.60 25.98
C VAL A 16 -40.16 -3.95 26.12
N ALA A 17 -40.84 -4.86 26.81
CA ALA A 17 -40.41 -6.24 27.02
C ALA A 17 -40.70 -7.07 25.77
N VAL A 18 -39.68 -7.66 25.16
CA VAL A 18 -39.85 -8.69 24.12
C VAL A 18 -39.56 -10.06 24.75
N ARG A 19 -40.61 -10.89 24.79
CA ARG A 19 -40.58 -12.28 25.25
C ARG A 19 -39.77 -13.14 24.28
N VAL A 20 -38.68 -13.74 24.77
CA VAL A 20 -38.00 -14.86 24.12
C VAL A 20 -38.85 -16.12 24.31
N ARG A 21 -39.25 -16.77 23.21
CA ARG A 21 -39.85 -18.11 23.21
C ARG A 21 -38.79 -19.11 22.75
N LEU A 22 -38.26 -19.87 23.70
CA LEU A 22 -37.52 -21.11 23.43
C LEU A 22 -38.54 -22.23 23.21
N LEU A 23 -38.41 -22.98 22.12
CA LEU A 23 -39.01 -24.30 21.97
C LEU A 23 -38.03 -25.27 21.26
N PRO A 24 -38.15 -26.58 21.52
CA PRO A 24 -37.01 -27.47 21.65
C PRO A 24 -36.76 -28.39 20.45
N HIS A 25 -35.52 -28.85 20.33
CA HIS A 25 -35.13 -30.08 19.62
C HIS A 25 -35.93 -31.29 20.15
N PRO A 26 -36.07 -32.38 19.37
CA PRO A 26 -35.27 -33.55 19.74
C PRO A 26 -34.88 -34.55 18.62
N PHE A 27 -33.88 -35.36 18.99
CA PHE A 27 -33.50 -36.72 18.56
C PHE A 27 -32.46 -36.97 17.43
N SER A 28 -31.65 -37.99 17.75
CA SER A 28 -30.34 -38.46 17.26
C SER A 28 -30.47 -39.98 16.95
N PRO A 29 -29.42 -40.81 16.82
CA PRO A 29 -28.48 -41.06 15.70
C PRO A 29 -28.55 -42.51 15.12
N SER A 30 -27.65 -42.84 14.17
CA SER A 30 -27.10 -44.18 13.78
C SER A 30 -27.58 -44.79 12.43
N PRO A 31 -26.97 -45.89 11.90
CA PRO A 31 -25.64 -46.03 11.27
C PRO A 31 -25.68 -46.65 9.83
N LEU A 32 -24.48 -46.84 9.23
CA LEU A 32 -24.06 -47.48 7.95
C LEU A 32 -24.92 -48.62 7.32
N PRO A 33 -24.72 -48.92 6.00
CA PRO A 33 -23.88 -50.08 5.64
C PRO A 33 -22.92 -49.92 4.43
N MET A 34 -21.84 -50.72 4.47
CA MET A 34 -20.84 -51.00 3.42
C MET A 34 -21.25 -52.10 2.42
N ARG A 35 -20.67 -52.08 1.19
CA ARG A 35 -20.01 -53.19 0.42
C ARG A 35 -19.66 -52.69 -1.00
N GLY A 36 -18.52 -52.96 -1.65
CA GLY A 36 -17.28 -53.73 -1.39
C GLY A 36 -16.19 -53.35 -2.42
N SER A 37 -14.90 -53.24 -2.02
CA SER A 37 -13.73 -54.16 -2.21
C SER A 37 -13.29 -54.39 -3.66
N ILE A 38 -12.01 -54.21 -4.04
CA ILE A 38 -10.82 -55.09 -3.84
C ILE A 38 -9.53 -54.20 -3.97
N SER A 39 -8.67 -54.05 -2.93
CA SER A 39 -7.42 -54.79 -2.58
C SER A 39 -6.37 -54.87 -3.72
N THR A 40 -5.10 -54.48 -3.58
CA THR A 40 -4.10 -55.15 -2.72
C THR A 40 -2.87 -54.26 -2.48
N SER A 41 -2.39 -54.26 -1.24
CA SER A 41 -1.14 -53.70 -0.73
C SER A 41 -0.08 -54.80 -0.53
N PHE A 42 1.21 -54.43 -0.47
CA PHE A 42 2.18 -55.11 0.40
C PHE A 42 3.31 -54.16 0.86
N LEU A 43 3.57 -54.22 2.16
CA LEU A 43 4.49 -53.47 3.05
C LEU A 43 5.98 -53.82 2.83
N ILE A 44 6.98 -53.08 3.36
CA ILE A 44 7.46 -53.14 4.77
C ILE A 44 8.36 -51.94 5.16
N GLU A 45 8.16 -51.49 6.39
CA GLU A 45 8.91 -50.53 7.21
C GLU A 45 10.29 -51.04 7.67
N SER A 46 11.25 -50.14 7.95
CA SER A 46 11.80 -49.93 9.30
C SER A 46 13.07 -49.06 9.30
N LEU A 47 13.30 -48.44 10.46
CA LEU A 47 14.54 -47.82 10.95
C LEU A 47 14.67 -46.29 10.79
N PHE A 48 13.98 -45.58 11.68
CA PHE A 48 14.59 -44.44 12.38
C PHE A 48 15.52 -44.96 13.50
N GLY A 49 16.64 -44.29 13.71
CA GLY A 49 17.51 -44.49 14.88
C GLY A 49 18.63 -43.46 14.93
N SER A 50 18.48 -42.50 15.83
CA SER A 50 19.35 -41.37 16.14
C SER A 50 20.63 -41.73 16.91
N ASP A 51 21.54 -40.74 16.96
CA ASP A 51 22.68 -40.53 17.86
C ASP A 51 24.01 -41.26 17.62
N GLY A 52 25.10 -40.49 17.73
CA GLY A 52 26.42 -41.02 18.10
C GLY A 52 27.60 -40.45 17.31
N SER A 53 28.39 -39.62 17.96
CA SER A 53 29.57 -38.90 17.49
C SER A 53 30.86 -39.72 17.33
N LEU A 54 31.84 -39.12 16.62
CA LEU A 54 33.32 -39.23 16.75
C LEU A 54 34.11 -40.28 15.93
N ASN A 55 34.73 -39.74 14.88
CA ASN A 55 36.14 -39.79 14.45
C ASN A 55 36.88 -41.12 14.09
N PRO A 56 37.82 -41.04 13.11
CA PRO A 56 38.46 -42.19 12.45
C PRO A 56 39.90 -42.44 12.93
N SER A 57 40.47 -43.64 12.69
CA SER A 57 41.91 -43.81 12.33
C SER A 57 42.36 -45.27 12.20
N GLY A 58 43.29 -45.49 11.24
CA GLY A 58 44.28 -46.59 11.18
C GLY A 58 43.81 -47.85 10.44
N GLY A 59 44.22 -48.14 9.20
CA GLY A 59 45.57 -48.62 8.80
C GLY A 59 45.67 -50.13 9.07
N THR A 60 45.90 -51.07 8.14
CA THR A 60 46.95 -51.17 7.12
C THR A 60 46.69 -52.36 6.14
N PHE A 61 47.20 -52.23 4.90
CA PHE A 61 47.38 -53.17 3.76
C PHE A 61 47.99 -54.56 4.11
N PRO A 62 48.06 -55.62 3.22
CA PRO A 62 48.14 -55.58 1.74
C PRO A 62 47.50 -56.72 0.88
N THR A 63 47.53 -56.43 -0.42
CA THR A 63 47.50 -57.19 -1.70
C THR A 63 47.48 -58.73 -1.83
N ARG A 64 46.93 -59.10 -3.01
CA ARG A 64 47.03 -60.32 -3.87
C ARG A 64 45.83 -61.27 -3.83
N TYR A 65 45.03 -61.35 -4.91
CA TYR A 65 45.25 -62.19 -6.11
C TYR A 65 45.43 -63.67 -5.75
N ASP A 66 44.31 -64.41 -5.64
CA ASP A 66 44.00 -65.59 -6.46
C ASP A 66 42.86 -66.38 -5.79
N ASP A 67 41.65 -66.25 -6.33
CA ASP A 67 40.77 -67.42 -6.48
C ASP A 67 39.73 -67.16 -7.58
N SER A 68 40.26 -66.87 -8.76
CA SER A 68 39.52 -66.93 -10.02
C SER A 68 39.59 -68.36 -10.53
N ARG A 69 38.59 -69.22 -10.27
CA ARG A 69 38.27 -70.43 -11.08
C ARG A 69 37.22 -71.33 -10.39
N ARG A 70 35.99 -70.85 -10.15
CA ARG A 70 34.82 -71.75 -9.98
C ARG A 70 33.42 -71.14 -10.02
N ALA A 71 33.26 -69.92 -10.54
CA ALA A 71 31.94 -69.32 -10.74
C ALA A 71 31.75 -68.73 -12.16
N PHE A 72 32.48 -69.24 -13.16
CA PHE A 72 32.44 -68.73 -14.53
C PHE A 72 31.72 -69.64 -15.55
N ASP A 73 30.93 -70.62 -15.09
CA ASP A 73 30.16 -71.51 -15.98
C ASP A 73 28.63 -71.37 -15.87
N HIS A 74 28.10 -70.42 -15.10
CA HIS A 74 26.66 -70.12 -15.06
C HIS A 74 26.26 -68.71 -15.53
N LEU A 75 27.19 -67.92 -16.08
CA LEU A 75 26.90 -66.60 -16.66
C LEU A 75 26.85 -66.58 -18.20
N ARG A 76 26.72 -67.73 -18.87
CA ARG A 76 26.65 -67.81 -20.34
C ARG A 76 25.26 -67.56 -20.95
N HIS A 77 24.26 -67.15 -20.16
CA HIS A 77 22.92 -66.82 -20.66
C HIS A 77 22.38 -65.48 -20.14
N ILE A 78 23.23 -64.46 -20.00
CA ILE A 78 22.77 -63.06 -19.96
C ILE A 78 23.07 -62.44 -21.33
N PRO A 79 22.07 -61.94 -22.07
CA PRO A 79 22.32 -61.28 -23.35
C PRO A 79 23.22 -60.05 -23.12
N PRO A 80 24.09 -59.70 -24.09
CA PRO A 80 25.02 -58.60 -23.89
C PRO A 80 24.26 -57.29 -23.62
N LEU A 81 24.65 -56.59 -22.55
CA LEU A 81 24.21 -55.23 -22.18
C LEU A 81 24.33 -54.18 -23.32
N VAL A 82 24.97 -54.56 -24.42
CA VAL A 82 25.19 -53.76 -25.64
C VAL A 82 23.89 -53.50 -26.41
N ALA A 83 22.87 -54.36 -26.31
CA ALA A 83 21.58 -54.12 -26.98
C ALA A 83 20.58 -53.31 -26.14
N VAL A 84 20.80 -53.21 -24.83
CA VAL A 84 19.91 -52.51 -23.90
C VAL A 84 20.28 -51.02 -23.82
N GLN A 85 21.57 -50.67 -23.97
CA GLN A 85 22.05 -49.28 -23.96
C GLN A 85 21.42 -48.38 -25.03
N PRO A 86 21.31 -48.77 -26.31
CA PRO A 86 20.71 -47.92 -27.35
C PRO A 86 19.19 -47.77 -27.18
N ILE A 87 18.52 -48.79 -26.64
CA ILE A 87 17.08 -48.78 -26.39
C ILE A 87 16.77 -47.94 -25.15
N ILE A 88 17.53 -48.12 -24.05
CA ILE A 88 17.45 -47.27 -22.85
C ILE A 88 17.78 -45.81 -23.19
N MET A 89 18.83 -45.55 -23.97
CA MET A 89 19.16 -44.18 -24.41
C MET A 89 18.04 -43.57 -25.27
N ARG A 90 17.44 -44.33 -26.20
CA ARG A 90 16.31 -43.83 -27.01
C ARG A 90 15.03 -43.59 -26.19
N VAL A 91 14.75 -44.42 -25.20
CA VAL A 91 13.61 -44.24 -24.27
C VAL A 91 13.87 -43.05 -23.33
N LEU A 92 15.10 -42.89 -22.84
CA LEU A 92 15.50 -41.71 -22.07
C LEU A 92 15.42 -40.43 -22.93
N ASP A 93 15.83 -40.47 -24.19
CA ASP A 93 15.72 -39.32 -25.11
C ASP A 93 14.25 -38.95 -25.39
N SER A 94 13.36 -39.95 -25.52
CA SER A 94 11.91 -39.69 -25.65
C SER A 94 11.31 -39.13 -24.37
N ASP A 95 11.68 -39.67 -23.21
CA ASP A 95 11.18 -39.21 -21.91
C ASP A 95 11.67 -37.79 -21.60
N ILE A 96 12.92 -37.45 -21.95
CA ILE A 96 13.47 -36.10 -21.84
C ILE A 96 12.72 -35.13 -22.75
N THR A 97 12.44 -35.53 -23.99
CA THR A 97 11.70 -34.70 -24.94
C THR A 97 10.26 -34.48 -24.48
N GLU A 98 9.58 -35.52 -24.02
CA GLU A 98 8.22 -35.42 -23.47
C GLU A 98 8.19 -34.55 -22.21
N HIS A 99 9.15 -34.71 -21.30
CA HIS A 99 9.27 -33.86 -20.12
C HIS A 99 9.49 -32.38 -20.51
N ALA A 100 10.36 -32.10 -21.48
CA ALA A 100 10.60 -30.75 -21.97
C ALA A 100 9.32 -30.11 -22.53
N GLN A 101 8.54 -30.85 -23.33
CA GLN A 101 7.25 -30.38 -23.87
C GLN A 101 6.21 -30.13 -22.77
N LYS A 102 6.11 -31.04 -21.79
CA LYS A 102 5.22 -30.86 -20.62
C LYS A 102 5.63 -29.62 -19.81
N ARG A 103 6.94 -29.41 -19.61
CA ARG A 103 7.47 -28.25 -18.90
C ARG A 103 7.19 -26.95 -19.65
N GLU A 104 7.40 -26.92 -20.96
CA GLU A 104 7.10 -25.75 -21.80
C GLU A 104 5.61 -25.42 -21.77
N SER A 105 4.75 -26.44 -21.89
CA SER A 105 3.29 -26.28 -21.80
C SER A 105 2.85 -25.75 -20.44
N LEU A 106 3.45 -26.23 -19.35
CA LEU A 106 3.15 -25.77 -18.00
C LEU A 106 3.59 -24.30 -17.78
N ILE A 107 4.79 -23.94 -18.25
CA ILE A 107 5.28 -22.56 -18.20
C ILE A 107 4.39 -21.63 -19.03
N ALA A 108 3.96 -22.06 -20.21
CA ALA A 108 3.04 -21.28 -21.06
C ALA A 108 1.68 -21.08 -20.37
N ALA A 109 1.13 -22.13 -19.77
CA ALA A 109 -0.11 -22.06 -19.00
C ALA A 109 0.02 -21.07 -17.82
N GLU A 110 1.10 -21.17 -17.03
CA GLU A 110 1.35 -20.24 -15.92
C GLU A 110 1.51 -18.79 -16.40
N ARG A 111 2.28 -18.58 -17.49
CA ARG A 111 2.46 -17.26 -18.08
C ARG A 111 1.16 -16.65 -18.59
N SER A 112 0.25 -17.47 -19.12
CA SER A 112 -1.06 -17.01 -19.60
C SER A 112 -1.98 -16.50 -18.48
N LEU A 113 -1.72 -16.92 -17.23
CA LEU A 113 -2.49 -16.51 -16.04
C LEU A 113 -1.90 -15.29 -15.33
N ARG A 114 -0.76 -14.76 -15.79
CA ARG A 114 -0.16 -13.57 -15.20
C ARG A 114 -1.02 -12.34 -15.48
N PHE A 115 -0.99 -11.39 -14.55
CA PHE A 115 -1.75 -10.14 -14.70
C PHE A 115 -1.36 -9.36 -15.97
N ASP A 116 -0.09 -9.43 -16.37
CA ASP A 116 0.50 -8.74 -17.53
C ASP A 116 0.49 -9.54 -18.84
N ALA A 117 -0.13 -10.72 -18.86
CA ALA A 117 -0.14 -11.60 -20.02
C ALA A 117 -0.73 -10.93 -21.26
N GLU A 118 -1.81 -10.16 -21.10
CA GLU A 118 -2.45 -9.44 -22.21
C GLU A 118 -1.55 -8.35 -22.78
N ALA A 119 -0.91 -7.53 -21.93
CA ALA A 119 0.02 -6.50 -22.35
C ALA A 119 1.23 -7.09 -23.09
N ILE A 120 1.75 -8.23 -22.63
CA ILE A 120 2.83 -8.96 -23.28
C ILE A 120 2.39 -9.50 -24.64
N ALA A 121 1.22 -10.14 -24.72
CA ALA A 121 0.72 -10.73 -25.95
C ALA A 121 0.44 -9.68 -27.05
N LYS A 122 0.01 -8.48 -26.66
CA LYS A 122 -0.31 -7.38 -27.58
C LYS A 122 0.84 -6.39 -27.81
N ALA A 123 2.05 -6.70 -27.31
CA ALA A 123 3.19 -5.80 -27.39
C ALA A 123 3.59 -5.49 -28.85
N THR A 124 3.71 -4.21 -29.15
CA THR A 124 4.28 -3.69 -30.40
C THR A 124 5.79 -3.97 -30.48
N GLU A 125 6.38 -3.85 -31.68
CA GLU A 125 7.82 -4.04 -31.85
C GLU A 125 8.65 -3.02 -31.04
N ASN A 126 8.21 -1.75 -30.98
CA ASN A 126 8.86 -0.74 -30.15
C ASN A 126 8.77 -1.07 -28.66
N GLU A 127 7.63 -1.60 -28.20
CA GLU A 127 7.48 -2.04 -26.81
C GLU A 127 8.40 -3.22 -26.49
N LYS A 128 8.53 -4.20 -27.39
CA LYS A 128 9.47 -5.32 -27.22
C LYS A 128 10.92 -4.82 -27.15
N LEU A 129 11.30 -3.90 -28.02
CA LEU A 129 12.63 -3.30 -27.99
C LEU A 129 12.89 -2.51 -26.70
N ALA A 130 11.91 -1.71 -26.25
CA ALA A 130 12.00 -1.01 -24.97
C ALA A 130 12.09 -1.97 -23.77
N VAL A 131 11.38 -3.10 -23.80
CA VAL A 131 11.53 -4.19 -22.81
C VAL A 131 12.97 -4.70 -22.78
N ASP A 132 13.57 -4.96 -23.94
CA ASP A 132 14.96 -5.44 -24.02
C ASP A 132 15.96 -4.40 -23.49
N ILE A 133 15.80 -3.14 -23.87
CA ILE A 133 16.65 -2.02 -23.40
C ILE A 133 16.59 -1.92 -21.88
N VAL A 134 15.38 -1.83 -21.31
CA VAL A 134 15.18 -1.67 -19.86
C VAL A 134 15.64 -2.92 -19.10
N ASN A 135 15.43 -4.13 -19.63
CA ASN A 135 15.93 -5.36 -19.03
C ASN A 135 17.46 -5.41 -19.00
N ASN A 136 18.12 -5.01 -20.09
CA ASN A 136 19.57 -4.93 -20.15
C ASN A 136 20.14 -3.95 -19.14
N LEU A 137 19.50 -2.78 -19.00
CA LEU A 137 19.87 -1.80 -17.98
C LEU A 137 19.67 -2.36 -16.56
N ARG A 138 18.51 -2.99 -16.29
CA ARG A 138 18.22 -3.62 -15.01
C ARG A 138 19.25 -4.69 -14.66
N MET A 139 19.66 -5.53 -15.62
CA MET A 139 20.71 -6.54 -15.42
C MET A 139 22.08 -5.91 -15.12
N ARG A 140 22.40 -4.80 -15.80
CA ARG A 140 23.62 -4.03 -15.55
C ARG A 140 23.64 -3.47 -14.13
N GLU A 141 22.58 -2.77 -13.71
CA GLU A 141 22.46 -2.23 -12.34
C GLU A 141 22.45 -3.34 -11.29
N ALA A 142 21.78 -4.46 -11.55
CA ALA A 142 21.81 -5.64 -10.68
C ALA A 142 23.24 -6.11 -10.40
N LYS A 143 24.12 -6.06 -11.40
CA LYS A 143 25.53 -6.45 -11.26
C LYS A 143 26.38 -5.34 -10.60
N GLU A 144 26.23 -4.11 -11.06
CA GLU A 144 27.13 -2.98 -10.75
C GLU A 144 26.78 -2.24 -9.47
N ILE A 145 25.50 -2.22 -9.09
CA ILE A 145 25.00 -1.48 -7.93
C ILE A 145 24.61 -2.47 -6.83
N TRP A 146 23.74 -3.43 -7.17
CA TRP A 146 23.08 -4.29 -6.18
C TRP A 146 23.91 -5.53 -5.79
N LYS A 147 24.83 -5.99 -6.64
CA LYS A 147 25.72 -7.15 -6.37
C LYS A 147 27.20 -6.76 -6.22
N ALA A 148 27.53 -5.48 -6.29
CA ALA A 148 28.91 -5.01 -6.22
C ALA A 148 29.47 -4.98 -4.78
N GLY A 149 30.00 -6.12 -4.33
CA GLY A 149 30.95 -6.24 -3.22
C GLY A 149 30.38 -6.14 -1.78
N LYS A 150 31.01 -6.88 -0.85
CA LYS A 150 30.63 -6.95 0.58
C LYS A 150 30.65 -5.56 1.22
N GLY A 151 29.47 -5.04 1.55
CA GLY A 151 29.30 -3.77 2.28
C GLY A 151 28.25 -2.83 1.71
N ARG A 152 27.68 -3.12 0.53
CA ARG A 152 26.56 -2.35 -0.03
C ARG A 152 25.36 -3.27 -0.27
N LEU A 153 24.21 -2.77 0.17
CA LEU A 153 22.85 -3.34 0.26
C LEU A 153 22.59 -4.67 -0.46
N VAL A 154 22.03 -5.63 0.29
CA VAL A 154 21.45 -6.85 -0.26
C VAL A 154 19.98 -6.57 -0.59
N TYR A 155 19.69 -6.17 -1.83
CA TYR A 155 18.32 -6.19 -2.36
C TYR A 155 17.92 -7.66 -2.62
N PRO A 156 16.71 -8.12 -2.24
CA PRO A 156 15.52 -7.37 -1.83
C PRO A 156 15.32 -7.23 -0.31
N ARG A 157 16.35 -7.45 0.51
CA ARG A 157 16.24 -7.47 1.99
C ARG A 157 16.57 -6.15 2.69
N THR A 158 16.88 -5.10 1.94
CA THR A 158 17.16 -3.78 2.53
C THR A 158 15.89 -2.94 2.57
N ASP A 159 15.65 -2.24 3.69
CA ASP A 159 14.52 -1.33 3.80
C ASP A 159 14.60 -0.18 2.79
N PHE A 160 13.44 0.31 2.35
CA PHE A 160 13.35 1.35 1.34
C PHE A 160 14.07 2.64 1.76
N LEU A 161 13.98 3.03 3.03
CA LEU A 161 14.55 4.29 3.50
C LEU A 161 16.08 4.30 3.38
N THR A 162 16.73 3.15 3.60
CA THR A 162 18.16 2.97 3.37
C THR A 162 18.52 2.89 1.88
N ALA A 163 17.67 2.27 1.05
CA ALA A 163 17.90 2.14 -0.38
C ALA A 163 17.56 3.40 -1.20
N LYS A 164 16.73 4.30 -0.67
CA LYS A 164 16.14 5.44 -1.39
C LYS A 164 17.17 6.28 -2.13
N GLU A 165 18.23 6.70 -1.45
CA GLU A 165 19.26 7.55 -2.04
C GLU A 165 19.98 6.85 -3.20
N ILE A 166 20.22 5.54 -3.09
CA ILE A 166 20.82 4.75 -4.16
C ILE A 166 19.85 4.64 -5.33
N ILE A 167 18.59 4.27 -5.08
CA ILE A 167 17.54 4.16 -6.11
C ILE A 167 17.44 5.48 -6.90
N MET A 168 17.41 6.61 -6.20
CA MET A 168 17.25 7.94 -6.83
C MET A 168 18.41 8.32 -7.77
N ASN A 169 19.57 7.68 -7.63
CA ASN A 169 20.75 7.89 -8.46
C ASN A 169 20.93 6.83 -9.56
N THR A 170 20.02 5.84 -9.66
CA THR A 170 20.06 4.82 -10.72
C THR A 170 19.61 5.38 -12.06
N GLU A 171 20.15 4.82 -13.14
CA GLU A 171 19.73 5.18 -14.49
C GLU A 171 18.33 4.62 -14.79
N LEU A 172 17.95 3.48 -14.21
CA LEU A 172 16.60 2.96 -14.28
C LEU A 172 15.59 3.93 -13.67
N TYR A 173 15.86 4.45 -12.46
CA TYR A 173 14.99 5.48 -11.86
C TYR A 173 14.99 6.77 -12.68
N ARG A 174 16.14 7.14 -13.29
CA ARG A 174 16.20 8.25 -14.24
C ARG A 174 15.25 8.02 -15.41
N ILE A 175 15.29 6.88 -16.10
CA ILE A 175 14.36 6.59 -17.21
C ILE A 175 12.90 6.64 -16.74
N MET A 176 12.59 6.08 -15.56
CA MET A 176 11.22 6.10 -15.04
C MET A 176 10.73 7.50 -14.66
N LYS A 177 11.63 8.42 -14.26
CA LYS A 177 11.30 9.78 -13.79
C LYS A 177 11.52 10.88 -14.84
N ARG A 178 12.44 10.65 -15.77
CA ARG A 178 13.07 11.61 -16.68
C ARG A 178 13.65 10.88 -17.89
N LEU A 179 12.85 10.71 -18.93
CA LEU A 179 13.35 11.02 -20.26
C LEU A 179 12.77 12.37 -20.68
N THR A 180 13.59 13.12 -21.40
CA THR A 180 13.66 14.58 -21.48
C THR A 180 12.40 15.27 -22.05
N ILE A 181 11.45 14.50 -22.57
CA ILE A 181 10.17 15.01 -23.10
C ILE A 181 8.95 14.26 -22.55
N THR A 182 9.02 12.93 -22.32
CA THR A 182 7.87 12.14 -21.86
C THR A 182 8.16 11.29 -20.61
N LYS A 183 7.35 11.52 -19.57
CA LYS A 183 7.41 10.80 -18.30
C LYS A 183 6.68 9.46 -18.43
N LEU A 184 7.06 8.46 -17.62
CA LEU A 184 6.28 7.22 -17.50
C LEU A 184 4.83 7.58 -17.13
N PRO A 185 3.83 7.28 -17.97
CA PRO A 185 2.44 7.54 -17.62
C PRO A 185 1.97 6.44 -16.68
N LYS A 186 1.77 6.77 -15.40
CA LYS A 186 1.46 5.80 -14.33
C LYS A 186 -0.03 5.47 -14.19
N GLY A 187 -0.88 6.14 -14.96
CA GLY A 187 -2.34 5.97 -14.89
C GLY A 187 -2.91 6.68 -13.65
N GLY A 188 -3.81 6.01 -12.93
CA GLY A 188 -4.44 6.53 -11.72
C GLY A 188 -3.70 6.17 -10.41
N LEU A 189 -3.70 7.09 -9.44
CA LEU A 189 -3.40 6.79 -8.04
C LEU A 189 -4.71 6.52 -7.30
N LEU A 190 -5.02 5.26 -7.01
CA LEU A 190 -6.27 4.88 -6.35
C LEU A 190 -6.17 4.79 -4.82
N ARG A 191 -4.97 4.97 -4.28
CA ARG A 191 -4.73 4.88 -2.84
C ARG A 191 -3.70 5.91 -2.38
N GLY A 192 -4.19 6.92 -1.69
CA GLY A 192 -3.41 7.92 -0.96
C GLY A 192 -4.24 8.55 0.16
N HIS A 193 -3.59 9.23 1.10
CA HIS A 193 -4.25 9.94 2.20
C HIS A 193 -3.83 11.41 2.20
N THR A 194 -4.78 12.34 2.22
CA THR A 194 -4.49 13.78 1.98
C THR A 194 -3.40 14.37 2.86
N VAL A 195 -3.35 14.02 4.15
CA VAL A 195 -2.39 14.56 5.11
C VAL A 195 -0.95 14.09 4.84
N THR A 196 -0.76 12.94 4.19
CA THR A 196 0.56 12.28 4.07
C THR A 196 1.09 12.24 2.63
N MET A 197 0.47 12.97 1.71
CA MET A 197 0.87 13.00 0.29
C MET A 197 1.72 14.21 -0.09
N SER A 198 1.64 15.29 0.68
CA SER A 198 2.47 16.47 0.47
C SER A 198 3.87 16.29 1.05
N ASP A 199 4.85 16.90 0.39
CA ASP A 199 6.21 16.98 0.92
C ASP A 199 6.24 17.67 2.29
N VAL A 200 6.94 17.07 3.25
CA VAL A 200 7.01 17.56 4.63
C VAL A 200 7.76 18.89 4.73
N GLY A 201 8.75 19.11 3.86
CA GLY A 201 9.47 20.38 3.75
C GLY A 201 8.54 21.47 3.25
N PHE A 202 7.76 21.20 2.20
CA PHE A 202 6.75 22.12 1.68
C PHE A 202 5.71 22.51 2.74
N ILE A 203 5.10 21.53 3.43
CA ILE A 203 4.12 21.82 4.50
C ILE A 203 4.75 22.68 5.60
N TYR A 204 5.99 22.38 6.00
CA TYR A 204 6.68 23.13 7.04
C TYR A 204 7.00 24.56 6.59
N GLN A 205 7.44 24.77 5.35
CA GLN A 205 7.66 26.12 4.81
C GLN A 205 6.35 26.92 4.78
N LEU A 206 5.24 26.31 4.35
CA LEU A 206 3.93 26.95 4.44
C LEU A 206 3.60 27.34 5.89
N ALA A 207 3.86 26.47 6.85
CA ALA A 207 3.60 26.76 8.26
C ALA A 207 4.33 28.02 8.76
N LEU A 208 5.56 28.26 8.29
CA LEU A 208 6.35 29.45 8.62
C LEU A 208 5.77 30.74 8.02
N GLU A 209 5.07 30.66 6.89
CA GLU A 209 4.45 31.82 6.24
C GLU A 209 3.24 32.38 7.02
N TYR A 210 2.58 31.57 7.86
CA TYR A 210 1.33 31.95 8.53
C TYR A 210 1.53 32.25 10.02
N PRO A 211 1.34 33.52 10.48
CA PRO A 211 1.45 33.89 11.89
C PRO A 211 0.48 33.17 12.83
N ALA A 212 -0.62 32.62 12.28
CA ALA A 212 -1.59 31.86 13.03
C ALA A 212 -1.01 30.53 13.56
N ILE A 213 0.05 29.98 12.95
CA ILE A 213 0.60 28.68 13.34
C ILE A 213 1.45 28.80 14.60
N HIS A 214 1.05 28.04 15.62
CA HIS A 214 1.74 27.95 16.89
C HIS A 214 2.25 26.54 17.15
N ILE A 215 3.30 26.45 17.94
CA ILE A 215 3.94 25.21 18.38
C ILE A 215 3.96 25.16 19.91
N ARG A 216 3.87 23.96 20.48
CA ARG A 216 4.12 23.71 21.90
C ARG A 216 4.82 22.39 22.12
N VAL A 217 5.43 22.25 23.30
CA VAL A 217 5.98 20.98 23.79
C VAL A 217 5.59 20.76 25.24
N ASN A 218 5.38 19.50 25.62
CA ASN A 218 5.03 19.11 26.98
C ASN A 218 6.25 18.66 27.81
N SER A 219 7.47 18.90 27.30
CA SER A 219 8.71 18.53 27.98
C SER A 219 9.78 19.57 27.72
N ARG A 220 10.65 19.79 28.72
CA ARG A 220 11.71 20.80 28.65
C ARG A 220 12.78 20.35 27.66
N ILE A 221 13.17 21.24 26.76
CA ILE A 221 14.25 21.00 25.82
C ILE A 221 15.56 21.45 26.48
N THR A 222 16.54 20.56 26.54
CA THR A 222 17.90 20.82 27.01
C THR A 222 18.91 20.19 26.03
N PRO A 223 20.20 20.58 26.03
CA PRO A 223 21.19 20.02 25.10
C PRO A 223 21.33 18.49 25.16
N ASP A 224 21.10 17.90 26.33
CA ASP A 224 21.35 16.47 26.60
C ASP A 224 20.10 15.59 26.52
N THR A 225 18.93 16.18 26.22
CA THR A 225 17.65 15.46 26.18
C THR A 225 17.25 15.10 24.75
N LEU A 226 16.59 13.95 24.60
CA LEU A 226 15.88 13.62 23.36
C LEU A 226 14.82 14.70 23.09
N LEU A 227 14.80 15.22 21.87
CA LEU A 227 13.85 16.26 21.49
C LEU A 227 12.42 15.71 21.58
N PRO A 228 11.49 16.42 22.26
CA PRO A 228 10.11 15.96 22.38
C PRO A 228 9.40 15.99 21.03
N LEU A 229 8.30 15.26 20.92
CA LEU A 229 7.38 15.44 19.81
C LEU A 229 6.60 16.75 20.03
N PRO A 230 6.65 17.71 19.09
CA PRO A 230 5.88 18.94 19.22
C PRO A 230 4.39 18.72 18.89
N GLU A 231 3.58 19.74 19.18
CA GLU A 231 2.23 19.86 18.67
C GLU A 231 2.09 21.19 17.93
N PHE A 232 1.41 21.18 16.79
CA PHE A 232 1.06 22.37 16.04
C PHE A 232 -0.44 22.66 16.12
N LYS A 233 -0.80 23.94 16.14
CA LYS A 233 -2.19 24.36 15.99
C LYS A 233 -2.26 25.78 15.40
N PRO A 234 -3.11 26.04 14.38
CA PRO A 234 -3.49 27.40 14.02
C PRO A 234 -4.40 27.99 15.12
N LEU A 235 -4.11 29.21 15.55
CA LEU A 235 -4.86 29.89 16.61
C LEU A 235 -5.63 31.08 16.06
N SER A 236 -6.76 31.40 16.71
CA SER A 236 -7.55 32.60 16.40
C SER A 236 -6.77 33.88 16.71
N PRO A 237 -7.08 35.02 16.05
CA PRO A 237 -6.37 36.29 16.25
C PRO A 237 -6.21 36.71 17.71
N ASN A 238 -7.24 36.49 18.54
CA ASN A 238 -7.19 36.81 19.97
C ASN A 238 -6.14 35.98 20.72
N LEU A 239 -6.04 34.68 20.40
CA LEU A 239 -5.06 33.79 21.00
C LEU A 239 -3.64 34.06 20.47
N VAL A 240 -3.51 34.43 19.19
CA VAL A 240 -2.22 34.88 18.61
C VAL A 240 -1.68 36.07 19.42
N VAL A 241 -2.52 37.07 19.72
CA VAL A 241 -2.13 38.23 20.54
C VAL A 241 -1.81 37.80 21.97
N ALA A 242 -2.65 36.96 22.58
CA ALA A 242 -2.47 36.50 23.96
C ALA A 242 -1.14 35.74 24.17
N TYR A 243 -0.67 35.01 23.16
CA TYR A 243 0.55 34.20 23.24
C TYR A 243 1.78 34.84 22.57
N ALA A 244 1.67 36.04 22.00
CA ALA A 244 2.78 36.70 21.32
C ALA A 244 4.01 36.91 22.22
N SER A 245 3.78 37.21 23.50
CA SER A 245 4.83 37.44 24.50
C SER A 245 5.32 36.18 25.22
N ASN A 246 4.71 35.01 24.98
CA ASN A 246 5.10 33.78 25.67
C ASN A 246 6.59 33.47 25.45
N PRO A 247 7.34 33.04 26.49
CA PRO A 247 8.72 32.61 26.33
C PRO A 247 8.85 31.49 25.28
N SER A 248 9.93 31.51 24.48
CA SER A 248 10.19 30.49 23.46
C SER A 248 10.51 29.11 24.07
N LEU A 249 10.42 28.04 23.28
CA LEU A 249 10.43 26.63 23.74
C LEU A 249 11.68 26.24 24.55
N THR A 250 12.82 26.85 24.28
CA THR A 250 14.08 26.58 25.00
C THR A 250 14.30 27.53 26.18
N CYS A 251 13.50 28.58 26.34
CA CYS A 251 13.63 29.55 27.40
C CYS A 251 13.40 28.88 28.78
N PRO A 252 14.21 29.21 29.82
CA PRO A 252 13.99 28.71 31.17
C PRO A 252 12.56 28.96 31.69
N ASP A 253 11.98 30.10 31.34
CA ASP A 253 10.65 30.54 31.77
C ASP A 253 9.51 29.97 30.92
N TYR A 254 9.79 29.13 29.91
CA TYR A 254 8.75 28.47 29.14
C TYR A 254 7.87 27.58 30.03
N VAL A 255 6.57 27.87 30.02
CA VAL A 255 5.56 27.07 30.69
C VAL A 255 5.17 25.92 29.76
N LEU A 256 5.44 24.68 30.18
CA LEU A 256 5.17 23.48 29.37
C LEU A 256 3.71 23.43 28.90
N GLY A 257 3.49 23.06 27.65
CA GLY A 257 2.16 22.93 27.04
C GLY A 257 1.50 24.25 26.62
N THR A 258 2.16 25.40 26.84
CA THR A 258 1.69 26.70 26.33
C THR A 258 2.13 26.93 24.89
N TRP A 259 1.30 27.64 24.13
CA TRP A 259 1.54 27.91 22.71
C TRP A 259 2.58 29.00 22.51
N VAL A 260 3.43 28.83 21.51
CA VAL A 260 4.45 29.81 21.08
C VAL A 260 4.30 30.03 19.58
N PRO A 261 4.37 31.28 19.07
CA PRO A 261 4.38 31.53 17.63
C PRO A 261 5.50 30.74 16.96
N LEU A 262 5.22 30.03 15.86
CA LEU A 262 6.19 29.13 15.23
C LEU A 262 7.49 29.85 14.83
N ASN A 263 7.36 31.03 14.20
CA ASN A 263 8.53 31.84 13.82
C ASN A 263 9.37 32.26 15.03
N LYS A 264 8.74 32.58 16.16
CA LYS A 264 9.45 32.91 17.40
C LYS A 264 10.20 31.68 17.94
N ALA A 265 9.52 30.54 18.00
CA ALA A 265 10.12 29.28 18.43
C ALA A 265 11.35 28.90 17.60
N ARG A 266 11.27 29.06 16.27
CA ARG A 266 12.37 28.83 15.33
C ARG A 266 13.54 29.80 15.53
N ASN A 267 13.26 31.10 15.59
CA ASN A 267 14.30 32.14 15.62
C ASN A 267 15.03 32.21 16.97
N GLU A 268 14.35 31.88 18.07
CA GLU A 268 14.90 31.91 19.42
C GLU A 268 15.43 30.54 19.90
N TYR A 269 15.53 29.55 19.01
CA TYR A 269 15.99 28.21 19.39
C TYR A 269 17.47 28.20 19.77
N MET A 270 17.77 27.96 21.05
CA MET A 270 19.14 28.13 21.58
C MET A 270 20.13 27.01 21.21
N TYR A 271 19.64 25.83 20.79
CA TYR A 271 20.47 24.64 20.61
C TYR A 271 20.82 24.40 19.13
N GLY A 272 21.63 25.31 18.58
CA GLY A 272 22.07 25.25 17.18
C GLY A 272 21.25 26.11 16.22
N GLY A 273 20.40 27.00 16.74
CA GLY A 273 19.71 28.01 15.95
C GLY A 273 18.55 27.48 15.09
N PRO A 274 18.05 28.32 14.17
CA PRO A 274 16.94 27.98 13.28
C PRO A 274 17.16 26.72 12.45
N GLU A 275 18.39 26.44 12.01
CA GLU A 275 18.72 25.27 11.19
C GLU A 275 18.55 23.96 11.98
N ALA A 276 18.96 23.95 13.25
CA ALA A 276 18.76 22.80 14.14
C ALA A 276 17.28 22.59 14.46
N PHE A 277 16.52 23.68 14.62
CA PHE A 277 15.07 23.63 14.79
C PHE A 277 14.39 23.04 13.55
N ASP A 278 14.72 23.51 12.36
CA ASP A 278 14.17 23.01 11.09
C ASP A 278 14.43 21.50 10.93
N LYS A 279 15.65 21.05 11.23
CA LYS A 279 16.00 19.62 11.19
C LYS A 279 15.16 18.80 12.17
N TRP A 280 14.91 19.30 13.37
CA TRP A 280 14.06 18.63 14.36
C TRP A 280 12.61 18.53 13.89
N ILE A 281 12.02 19.61 13.37
CA ILE A 281 10.63 19.61 12.91
C ILE A 281 10.46 18.70 11.68
N ILE A 282 11.31 18.85 10.67
CA ILE A 282 11.26 18.00 9.46
C ILE A 282 11.48 16.52 9.83
N GLY A 283 12.44 16.23 10.71
CA GLY A 283 12.67 14.87 11.22
C GLY A 283 11.50 14.33 12.07
N SER A 284 10.68 15.20 12.66
CA SER A 284 9.47 14.81 13.40
C SER A 284 8.29 14.53 12.47
N LEU A 285 8.20 15.24 11.33
CA LEU A 285 7.15 15.10 10.32
C LEU A 285 7.32 13.87 9.41
N ALA A 286 8.52 13.27 9.36
CA ALA A 286 8.81 12.07 8.57
C ALA A 286 9.29 10.90 9.46
N VAL A 287 9.16 9.67 8.93
CA VAL A 287 9.79 8.48 9.52
C VAL A 287 11.23 8.40 9.03
N SER A 288 12.20 8.26 9.93
CA SER A 288 13.64 8.32 9.60
C SER A 288 14.30 6.93 9.49
N PRO A 289 15.39 6.78 8.69
CA PRO A 289 16.14 5.53 8.61
C PRO A 289 16.83 5.12 9.93
N ASP A 290 17.28 6.08 10.73
CA ASP A 290 18.00 5.84 12.01
C ASP A 290 17.10 5.26 13.11
N GLU A 291 15.79 5.46 13.00
CA GLU A 291 14.79 4.78 13.82
C GLU A 291 14.64 3.29 13.43
N GLY A 292 15.11 2.89 12.24
CA GLY A 292 15.08 1.52 11.72
C GLY A 292 16.32 0.67 12.07
N SER A 293 17.44 1.28 12.47
CA SER A 293 18.73 0.61 12.66
C SER A 293 19.06 0.24 14.13
N LYS A 294 18.38 0.84 15.13
CA LYS A 294 18.62 0.56 16.55
C LYS A 294 17.62 -0.44 17.17
N GLY A 295 17.69 -1.71 16.78
CA GLY A 295 17.35 -2.87 17.62
C GLY A 295 15.93 -3.04 18.19
N HIS A 296 14.96 -2.19 17.86
CA HIS A 296 13.62 -2.21 18.48
C HIS A 296 12.48 -2.32 17.46
N LYS A 297 12.66 -3.15 16.43
CA LYS A 297 11.64 -3.43 15.40
C LYS A 297 10.51 -4.29 15.96
N THR A 298 9.50 -3.66 16.51
CA THR A 298 8.15 -4.26 16.55
C THR A 298 7.28 -3.44 15.62
N PRO A 299 6.51 -4.03 14.69
CA PRO A 299 5.59 -3.31 13.80
C PRO A 299 4.75 -2.24 14.51
N VAL A 300 4.36 -2.51 15.77
CA VAL A 300 3.67 -1.57 16.67
C VAL A 300 4.39 -0.22 16.83
N LYS A 301 5.72 -0.20 16.98
CA LYS A 301 6.49 1.05 17.18
C LYS A 301 6.55 1.90 15.92
N VAL A 302 6.61 1.26 14.75
CA VAL A 302 6.59 1.94 13.44
C VAL A 302 5.23 2.61 13.23
N VAL A 303 4.13 1.87 13.48
CA VAL A 303 2.77 2.42 13.40
C VAL A 303 2.58 3.58 14.39
N GLN A 304 3.06 3.45 15.64
CA GLN A 304 3.00 4.54 16.62
C GLN A 304 3.75 5.79 16.15
N ARG A 305 4.93 5.64 15.55
CA ARG A 305 5.71 6.75 14.99
C ARG A 305 5.02 7.39 13.79
N PHE A 306 4.46 6.59 12.88
CA PHE A 306 3.66 7.08 11.76
C PHE A 306 2.47 7.91 12.24
N LEU A 307 1.69 7.40 13.21
CA LEU A 307 0.55 8.12 13.78
C LEU A 307 0.97 9.42 14.49
N ALA A 308 2.15 9.44 15.11
CA ALA A 308 2.72 10.66 15.70
C ALA A 308 3.05 11.72 14.63
N SER A 309 3.74 11.33 13.55
CA SER A 309 4.05 12.22 12.42
C SER A 309 2.78 12.69 11.70
N TYR A 310 1.78 11.81 11.52
CA TYR A 310 0.48 12.16 10.96
C TYR A 310 -0.22 13.25 11.78
N ARG A 311 -0.30 13.09 13.11
CA ARG A 311 -0.91 14.09 14.00
C ARG A 311 -0.20 15.44 13.92
N LEU A 312 1.12 15.41 13.84
CA LEU A 312 1.94 16.61 13.71
C LEU A 312 1.63 17.35 12.40
N ALA A 313 1.63 16.62 11.28
CA ALA A 313 1.29 17.17 9.97
C ALA A 313 -0.15 17.71 9.95
N ARG A 314 -1.11 16.98 10.53
CA ARG A 314 -2.52 17.41 10.66
C ARG A 314 -2.65 18.73 11.42
N GLY A 315 -1.87 18.94 12.48
CA GLY A 315 -1.85 20.19 13.25
C GLY A 315 -1.45 21.43 12.44
N ILE A 316 -0.80 21.22 11.27
CA ILE A 316 -0.44 22.27 10.32
C ILE A 316 -1.46 22.31 9.18
N THR A 317 -1.71 21.18 8.52
CA THR A 317 -2.53 21.08 7.31
C THR A 317 -4.02 21.24 7.57
N CYS A 318 -4.45 21.28 8.83
CA CYS A 318 -5.83 21.64 9.17
C CYS A 318 -6.17 23.10 8.99
N TYR A 319 -5.20 23.98 8.76
CA TYR A 319 -5.47 25.39 8.52
C TYR A 319 -5.84 25.62 7.05
N GLU A 320 -7.02 26.19 6.76
CA GLU A 320 -7.58 26.32 5.40
C GLU A 320 -6.58 26.84 4.35
N PRO A 321 -5.80 27.91 4.60
CA PRO A 321 -4.84 28.41 3.60
C PRO A 321 -3.74 27.39 3.27
N ILE A 322 -3.28 26.64 4.28
CA ILE A 322 -2.28 25.59 4.10
C ILE A 322 -2.93 24.37 3.45
N LEU A 323 -4.13 24.00 3.87
CA LEU A 323 -4.90 22.90 3.29
C LEU A 323 -5.06 23.10 1.77
N LYS A 324 -5.55 24.27 1.35
CA LYS A 324 -5.74 24.62 -0.07
C LYS A 324 -4.44 24.48 -0.86
N ARG A 325 -3.36 25.09 -0.37
CA ARG A 325 -2.04 25.06 -1.04
C ARG A 325 -1.42 23.67 -1.05
N SER A 326 -1.59 22.89 0.02
CA SER A 326 -1.12 21.51 0.14
C SER A 326 -1.85 20.58 -0.83
N LEU A 327 -3.18 20.68 -0.93
CA LEU A 327 -3.97 19.90 -1.90
C LEU A 327 -3.55 20.23 -3.33
N ARG A 328 -3.39 21.51 -3.66
CA ARG A 328 -2.94 21.96 -4.97
C ARG A 328 -1.54 21.43 -5.30
N GLN A 329 -0.58 21.58 -4.37
CA GLN A 329 0.78 21.09 -4.58
C GLN A 329 0.83 19.56 -4.70
N THR A 330 0.02 18.83 -3.93
CA THR A 330 -0.10 17.37 -4.04
C THR A 330 -0.54 16.98 -5.45
N MET A 331 -1.61 17.59 -5.95
CA MET A 331 -2.11 17.34 -7.30
C MET A 331 -1.04 17.61 -8.35
N LEU A 332 -0.43 18.79 -8.35
CA LEU A 332 0.65 19.14 -9.27
C LEU A 332 1.81 18.13 -9.20
N SER A 333 2.21 17.73 -7.99
CA SER A 333 3.31 16.77 -7.80
C SER A 333 2.98 15.38 -8.38
N LEU A 334 1.73 14.93 -8.28
CA LEU A 334 1.28 13.67 -8.88
C LEU A 334 1.37 13.70 -10.40
N PHE A 335 0.89 14.78 -11.03
CA PHE A 335 0.93 14.91 -12.50
C PHE A 335 2.35 15.10 -13.00
N GLU A 336 3.15 15.86 -12.24
CA GLU A 336 4.57 15.97 -12.50
C GLU A 336 5.30 14.63 -12.39
N ASP A 337 4.73 13.65 -11.70
CA ASP A 337 5.21 12.27 -11.58
C ASP A 337 4.51 11.29 -12.56
N GLY A 338 3.71 11.78 -13.51
CA GLY A 338 3.08 10.97 -14.57
C GLY A 338 1.77 10.28 -14.20
N VAL A 339 1.22 10.54 -13.00
CA VAL A 339 -0.15 10.18 -12.64
C VAL A 339 -1.11 11.11 -13.39
N CYS A 340 -2.24 10.63 -13.91
CA CYS A 340 -3.21 11.49 -14.59
C CYS A 340 -4.55 11.58 -13.89
N TYR A 341 -4.77 10.75 -12.86
CA TYR A 341 -6.01 10.70 -12.12
C TYR A 341 -5.73 10.28 -10.67
N ALA A 342 -6.48 10.80 -9.69
CA ALA A 342 -6.27 10.42 -8.29
C ALA A 342 -7.58 10.24 -7.51
N GLU A 343 -7.65 9.18 -6.71
CA GLU A 343 -8.65 8.99 -5.66
C GLU A 343 -7.96 9.00 -4.31
N ILE A 344 -8.33 9.97 -3.47
CA ILE A 344 -7.61 10.27 -2.25
C ILE A 344 -8.54 10.09 -1.04
N ARG A 345 -8.12 9.30 -0.07
CA ARG A 345 -8.83 9.10 1.19
C ARG A 345 -8.70 10.34 2.06
N VAL A 346 -9.85 10.87 2.49
CA VAL A 346 -9.97 11.97 3.43
C VAL A 346 -10.65 11.48 4.68
N ASN A 347 -10.03 11.78 5.82
CA ASN A 347 -10.63 11.51 7.11
C ASN A 347 -11.57 12.67 7.49
N PHE A 348 -12.87 12.40 7.50
CA PHE A 348 -13.92 13.36 7.89
C PHE A 348 -14.26 13.28 9.40
N SER A 349 -13.38 12.74 10.25
CA SER A 349 -13.60 12.75 11.72
C SER A 349 -13.77 14.17 12.30
N TYR A 350 -14.69 14.33 13.27
CA TYR A 350 -15.15 15.60 13.85
C TYR A 350 -14.06 16.41 14.61
N LYS A 351 -14.24 17.74 14.64
CA LYS A 351 -13.26 18.84 14.89
C LYS A 351 -12.43 19.15 13.66
N ALA A 352 -13.20 19.57 12.67
CA ALA A 352 -12.82 19.82 11.32
C ALA A 352 -11.87 21.01 11.20
N ASP A 353 -11.34 21.17 10.00
CA ASP A 353 -10.33 22.14 9.65
C ASP A 353 -10.65 23.55 10.17
N ILE A 354 -9.60 24.35 10.27
CA ILE A 354 -9.62 25.64 10.90
C ILE A 354 -9.63 26.69 9.80
N TRP A 355 -10.64 27.54 9.80
CA TRP A 355 -10.76 28.65 8.87
C TRP A 355 -9.62 29.67 9.06
N THR A 356 -9.49 30.58 8.09
CA THR A 356 -8.49 31.65 8.11
C THR A 356 -8.56 32.57 9.34
N ASP A 357 -9.74 32.67 9.97
CA ASP A 357 -9.96 33.42 11.20
C ASP A 357 -9.66 32.62 12.47
N GLY A 358 -9.21 31.37 12.33
CA GLY A 358 -8.91 30.46 13.43
C GLY A 358 -10.14 29.80 14.06
N SER A 359 -11.32 29.91 13.44
CA SER A 359 -12.53 29.19 13.87
C SER A 359 -12.48 27.71 13.46
N GLU A 360 -12.90 26.82 14.36
CA GLU A 360 -12.97 25.36 14.13
C GLU A 360 -14.28 24.95 13.41
N THR A 361 -14.79 25.81 12.52
CA THR A 361 -16.12 25.65 11.90
C THR A 361 -16.09 25.28 10.42
N LEU A 362 -14.93 24.89 9.86
CA LEU A 362 -14.88 24.42 8.47
C LEU A 362 -15.60 23.08 8.37
N SER A 363 -16.74 23.03 7.70
CA SER A 363 -17.56 21.82 7.62
C SER A 363 -17.05 20.84 6.55
N HIS A 364 -17.57 19.61 6.54
CA HIS A 364 -17.23 18.65 5.47
C HIS A 364 -17.66 19.15 4.08
N HIS A 365 -18.76 19.89 4.03
CA HIS A 365 -19.23 20.60 2.85
C HIS A 365 -18.19 21.64 2.37
N ASP A 366 -17.72 22.50 3.27
CA ASP A 366 -16.71 23.52 2.95
C ASP A 366 -15.42 22.89 2.45
N TYR A 367 -15.00 21.76 3.05
CA TYR A 367 -13.83 21.00 2.61
C TYR A 367 -14.00 20.50 1.16
N LEU A 368 -15.16 19.94 0.82
CA LEU A 368 -15.44 19.46 -0.52
C LEU A 368 -15.52 20.59 -1.55
N ALA A 369 -16.15 21.71 -1.18
CA ALA A 369 -16.17 22.90 -2.02
C ALA A 369 -14.75 23.43 -2.28
N LEU A 370 -13.91 23.50 -1.24
CA LEU A 370 -12.50 23.87 -1.35
C LEU A 370 -11.73 22.91 -2.27
N PHE A 371 -11.88 21.60 -2.07
CA PHE A 371 -11.25 20.58 -2.90
C PHE A 371 -11.67 20.70 -4.37
N GLY A 372 -12.96 20.86 -4.65
CA GLY A 372 -13.47 21.06 -6.00
C GLY A 372 -12.94 22.31 -6.68
N ASN A 373 -12.80 23.40 -5.93
CA ASN A 373 -12.16 24.61 -6.43
C ASN A 373 -10.70 24.37 -6.78
N VAL A 374 -9.94 23.65 -5.94
CA VAL A 374 -8.55 23.29 -6.23
C VAL A 374 -8.44 22.42 -7.48
N VAL A 375 -9.28 21.38 -7.63
CA VAL A 375 -9.30 20.54 -8.83
C VAL A 375 -9.56 21.39 -10.09
N ARG A 376 -10.53 22.30 -10.02
CA ARG A 376 -10.86 23.19 -11.14
C ARG A 376 -9.72 24.14 -11.48
N GLU A 377 -9.14 24.81 -10.48
CA GLU A 377 -8.00 25.72 -10.65
C GLU A 377 -6.83 25.01 -11.36
N VAL A 378 -6.52 23.77 -10.95
CA VAL A 378 -5.48 22.95 -11.58
C VAL A 378 -5.86 22.56 -13.01
N LYS A 379 -7.11 22.10 -13.25
CA LYS A 379 -7.55 21.76 -14.62
C LYS A 379 -7.47 22.96 -15.58
N ASP A 380 -7.90 24.13 -15.11
CA ASP A 380 -7.87 25.36 -15.89
C ASP A 380 -6.43 25.77 -16.23
N GLU A 381 -5.50 25.65 -15.27
CA GLU A 381 -4.08 25.89 -15.50
C GLU A 381 -3.48 24.89 -16.50
N MET A 382 -3.71 23.59 -16.33
CA MET A 382 -3.23 22.56 -17.27
C MET A 382 -3.76 22.80 -18.68
N LYS A 383 -5.02 23.23 -18.80
CA LYS A 383 -5.61 23.61 -20.09
C LYS A 383 -4.95 24.83 -20.72
N LEU A 384 -4.65 25.87 -19.93
CA LEU A 384 -3.92 27.04 -20.41
C LEU A 384 -2.50 26.69 -20.90
N GLU A 385 -1.87 25.68 -20.30
CA GLU A 385 -0.57 25.14 -20.72
C GLU A 385 -0.66 24.18 -21.92
N GLY A 386 -1.86 23.83 -22.39
CA GLY A 386 -2.07 22.85 -23.46
C GLY A 386 -1.85 21.39 -23.03
N ARG A 387 -1.92 21.12 -21.73
CA ARG A 387 -1.66 19.83 -21.05
C ARG A 387 -2.93 19.21 -20.47
N GLU A 388 -4.09 19.54 -21.04
CA GLU A 388 -5.40 19.05 -20.55
C GLU A 388 -5.53 17.51 -20.62
N ASP A 389 -4.75 16.84 -21.48
CA ASP A 389 -4.70 15.37 -21.59
C ASP A 389 -3.78 14.70 -20.54
N GLU A 390 -3.00 15.48 -19.79
CA GLU A 390 -2.16 14.98 -18.69
C GLU A 390 -2.92 14.86 -17.37
N PHE A 391 -4.00 15.64 -17.17
CA PHE A 391 -4.76 15.67 -15.92
C PHE A 391 -6.27 15.47 -16.13
N VAL A 392 -6.73 14.26 -15.84
CA VAL A 392 -8.14 13.86 -15.91
C VAL A 392 -8.95 14.43 -14.74
N GLY A 393 -8.39 14.40 -13.53
CA GLY A 393 -9.06 14.91 -12.33
C GLY A 393 -8.63 14.22 -11.05
N ALA A 394 -9.28 14.61 -9.96
CA ALA A 394 -9.14 13.94 -8.67
C ALA A 394 -10.50 13.88 -7.97
N LYS A 395 -10.74 12.79 -7.25
CA LYS A 395 -11.94 12.57 -6.44
C LYS A 395 -11.54 12.15 -5.02
N LEU A 396 -12.44 12.32 -4.07
CA LEU A 396 -12.24 11.91 -2.68
C LEU A 396 -12.95 10.60 -2.35
N ILE A 397 -12.31 9.82 -1.49
CA ILE A 397 -12.88 8.65 -0.80
C ILE A 397 -13.21 9.09 0.63
N TYR A 398 -14.48 8.94 1.03
CA TYR A 398 -14.97 9.35 2.34
C TYR A 398 -14.57 8.33 3.39
N THR A 399 -13.76 8.74 4.37
CA THR A 399 -13.25 7.81 5.38
C THR A 399 -13.43 8.33 6.79
N VAL A 400 -13.63 7.41 7.74
CA VAL A 400 -13.72 7.70 9.18
C VAL A 400 -12.88 6.71 9.98
N TYR A 401 -12.62 7.00 11.24
CA TYR A 401 -11.86 6.09 12.09
C TYR A 401 -12.66 4.82 12.42
N ARG A 402 -12.00 3.67 12.26
CA ARG A 402 -12.52 2.35 12.63
C ARG A 402 -12.67 2.12 14.14
N THR A 403 -12.30 3.11 14.96
CA THR A 403 -12.45 3.09 16.42
C THR A 403 -13.75 3.77 16.87
N PHE A 404 -14.51 4.35 15.95
CA PHE A 404 -15.78 4.98 16.28
C PHE A 404 -16.84 3.96 16.70
N ASP A 405 -17.73 4.38 17.59
CA ASP A 405 -18.94 3.63 17.92
C ASP A 405 -19.93 3.65 16.73
N LYS A 406 -20.96 2.80 16.79
CA LYS A 406 -21.95 2.69 15.72
C LYS A 406 -22.76 3.96 15.58
N GLU A 407 -23.09 4.60 16.69
CA GLU A 407 -23.89 5.83 16.75
C GLU A 407 -23.25 6.96 15.93
N LYS A 408 -21.93 7.14 16.06
CA LYS A 408 -21.18 8.07 15.20
C LYS A 408 -21.20 7.64 13.75
N LEU A 409 -21.00 6.35 13.48
CA LEU A 409 -20.97 5.86 12.10
C LEU A 409 -22.28 6.16 11.36
N TRP A 410 -23.45 6.02 12.00
CA TRP A 410 -24.74 6.39 11.41
C TRP A 410 -24.77 7.82 10.91
N TRP A 411 -24.28 8.76 11.72
CA TRP A 411 -24.21 10.17 11.32
C TRP A 411 -23.30 10.38 10.11
N TYR A 412 -22.13 9.75 10.09
CA TYR A 412 -21.17 9.86 9.00
C TYR A 412 -21.66 9.24 7.68
N LEU A 413 -22.42 8.15 7.75
CA LEU A 413 -23.02 7.52 6.57
C LEU A 413 -24.11 8.41 5.96
N GLU A 414 -24.93 9.06 6.79
CA GLU A 414 -25.91 10.05 6.33
C GLU A 414 -25.21 11.28 5.72
N ASP A 415 -24.19 11.81 6.38
CA ASP A 415 -23.36 12.93 5.89
C ASP A 415 -22.72 12.61 4.53
N CYS A 416 -22.15 11.40 4.38
CA CYS A 416 -21.60 10.93 3.11
C CYS A 416 -22.64 10.93 1.98
N MET A 417 -23.86 10.43 2.23
CA MET A 417 -24.94 10.45 1.24
C MET A 417 -25.38 11.88 0.89
N ALA A 418 -25.50 12.75 1.88
CA ALA A 418 -25.89 14.15 1.67
C ALA A 418 -24.86 14.89 0.81
N LEU A 419 -23.58 14.74 1.13
CA LEU A 419 -22.49 15.35 0.36
C LEU A 419 -22.42 14.77 -1.06
N LYS A 420 -22.68 13.47 -1.24
CA LYS A 420 -22.72 12.85 -2.58
C LYS A 420 -23.83 13.45 -3.43
N ALA A 421 -25.02 13.63 -2.87
CA ALA A 421 -26.13 14.23 -3.59
C ALA A 421 -25.80 15.66 -4.09
N GLU A 422 -25.00 16.41 -3.33
CA GLU A 422 -24.63 17.79 -3.69
C GLU A 422 -23.39 17.88 -4.59
N PHE A 423 -22.38 17.03 -4.39
CA PHE A 423 -21.10 17.05 -5.11
C PHE A 423 -20.84 15.75 -5.91
N PRO A 424 -21.70 15.38 -6.87
CA PRO A 424 -21.65 14.08 -7.53
C PRO A 424 -20.34 13.79 -8.26
N ASP A 425 -19.61 14.83 -8.71
CA ASP A 425 -18.38 14.70 -9.50
C ASP A 425 -17.08 14.76 -8.68
N LEU A 426 -17.14 15.28 -7.44
CA LEU A 426 -15.96 15.48 -6.58
C LEU A 426 -15.79 14.39 -5.56
N ILE A 427 -16.91 13.82 -5.13
CA ILE A 427 -16.89 12.56 -4.44
C ILE A 427 -17.08 11.52 -5.52
N ALA A 428 -16.20 10.53 -5.52
CA ALA A 428 -16.06 9.58 -6.60
C ALA A 428 -17.45 8.97 -7.02
N ALA A 429 -17.80 8.91 -8.32
CA ALA A 429 -18.87 8.11 -8.99
C ALA A 429 -18.76 8.33 -10.51
N CYS A 430 -19.21 7.49 -11.44
CA CYS A 430 -20.03 6.27 -11.43
C CYS A 430 -19.46 5.06 -10.69
N GLU A 431 -20.33 4.20 -10.19
CA GLU A 431 -20.01 2.97 -9.44
C GLU A 431 -19.15 3.14 -8.19
N ASP A 432 -18.70 4.36 -7.84
CA ASP A 432 -17.52 4.49 -7.00
C ASP A 432 -17.40 5.78 -6.19
N LEU A 433 -18.26 6.04 -5.20
CA LEU A 433 -17.85 6.68 -3.96
C LEU A 433 -17.43 5.62 -2.96
N GLY A 434 -16.16 5.53 -2.57
CA GLY A 434 -15.77 4.59 -1.52
C GLY A 434 -16.09 5.14 -0.14
N PHE A 435 -16.84 4.39 0.66
CA PHE A 435 -16.74 4.50 2.12
C PHE A 435 -15.66 3.53 2.64
N ASP A 436 -14.82 4.01 3.55
CA ASP A 436 -13.73 3.22 4.15
C ASP A 436 -13.48 3.58 5.62
N LEU A 437 -12.82 2.66 6.34
CA LEU A 437 -12.51 2.76 7.76
C LEU A 437 -11.00 2.80 8.00
N LEU A 438 -10.50 3.94 8.48
CA LEU A 438 -9.08 4.16 8.78
C LEU A 438 -8.69 3.64 10.17
N GLY A 439 -7.48 3.11 10.26
CA GLY A 439 -6.78 2.82 11.52
C GLY A 439 -6.34 1.36 11.62
N PRO A 440 -5.54 1.02 12.66
CA PRO A 440 -4.92 -0.29 12.75
C PRO A 440 -5.97 -1.41 12.89
N GLU A 441 -5.89 -2.37 11.98
CA GLU A 441 -6.91 -3.41 11.81
C GLU A 441 -7.05 -4.36 12.99
N ASP A 442 -5.92 -4.64 13.67
CA ASP A 442 -5.89 -5.55 14.81
C ASP A 442 -6.42 -4.94 16.11
N THR A 443 -6.50 -3.61 16.20
CA THR A 443 -6.91 -2.90 17.44
C THR A 443 -8.19 -2.10 17.29
N GLY A 444 -8.72 -2.01 16.07
CA GLY A 444 -9.97 -1.33 15.74
C GLY A 444 -11.17 -2.26 15.72
N ASN A 445 -12.34 -1.71 15.39
CA ASN A 445 -13.51 -2.55 15.16
C ASN A 445 -13.40 -3.25 13.79
N PRO A 446 -13.81 -4.54 13.68
CA PRO A 446 -13.91 -5.25 12.41
C PRO A 446 -15.12 -4.76 11.59
N LEU A 447 -15.17 -5.10 10.30
CA LEU A 447 -16.33 -4.82 9.45
C LEU A 447 -17.59 -5.51 10.00
N ALA A 448 -17.47 -6.74 10.49
CA ALA A 448 -18.55 -7.47 11.18
C ALA A 448 -19.25 -6.64 12.28
N TYR A 449 -18.52 -5.80 13.01
CA TYR A 449 -19.10 -4.95 14.05
C TYR A 449 -20.09 -3.94 13.46
N TYR A 450 -19.80 -3.40 12.27
CA TYR A 450 -20.59 -2.37 11.60
C TYR A 450 -21.59 -2.92 10.57
N LEU A 451 -21.86 -4.23 10.53
CA LEU A 451 -22.76 -4.80 9.51
C LEU A 451 -24.12 -4.11 9.42
N GLU A 452 -24.74 -3.83 10.55
CA GLU A 452 -26.05 -3.15 10.58
C GLU A 452 -26.03 -1.77 9.89
N PRO A 453 -25.18 -0.80 10.30
CA PRO A 453 -25.08 0.48 9.60
C PRO A 453 -24.61 0.37 8.15
N LEU A 454 -23.67 -0.55 7.84
CA LEU A 454 -23.15 -0.72 6.47
C LEU A 454 -24.20 -1.31 5.51
N LEU A 455 -24.98 -2.31 5.97
CA LEU A 455 -26.08 -2.88 5.20
C LEU A 455 -27.19 -1.87 4.98
N TRP A 456 -27.53 -1.07 6.00
CA TRP A 456 -28.46 0.04 5.84
C TRP A 456 -27.97 1.04 4.81
N PHE A 457 -26.72 1.49 4.91
CA PHE A 457 -26.16 2.48 4.01
C PHE A 457 -26.18 2.04 2.55
N ARG A 458 -25.86 0.76 2.28
CA ARG A 458 -25.96 0.18 0.93
C ARG A 458 -27.38 0.24 0.39
N GLU A 459 -28.36 -0.12 1.22
CA GLU A 459 -29.78 -0.10 0.85
C GLU A 459 -30.28 1.33 0.64
N GLU A 460 -29.94 2.23 1.54
CA GLU A 460 -30.39 3.61 1.54
C GLU A 460 -29.77 4.42 0.40
N THR A 461 -28.50 4.19 0.10
CA THR A 461 -27.81 4.72 -1.10
C THR A 461 -28.61 4.39 -2.35
N ARG A 462 -29.01 3.12 -2.52
CA ARG A 462 -29.84 2.68 -3.64
C ARG A 462 -31.21 3.34 -3.65
N ASN A 463 -31.87 3.46 -2.50
CA ASN A 463 -33.19 4.08 -2.39
C ASN A 463 -33.16 5.56 -2.78
N ARG A 464 -32.05 6.25 -2.53
CA ARG A 464 -31.84 7.66 -2.90
C ARG A 464 -31.34 7.84 -4.34
N GLY A 465 -31.15 6.76 -5.10
CA GLY A 465 -30.57 6.82 -6.44
C GLY A 465 -29.11 7.30 -6.45
N LEU A 466 -28.42 7.13 -5.32
CA LEU A 466 -26.99 7.40 -5.18
C LEU A 466 -26.20 6.14 -5.51
N ASP A 467 -24.93 6.32 -5.83
CA ASP A 467 -24.01 5.24 -6.15
C ASP A 467 -22.70 5.42 -5.36
N ILE A 468 -22.57 4.61 -4.31
CA ILE A 468 -21.54 4.72 -3.26
C ILE A 468 -21.13 3.28 -2.85
N PRO A 469 -20.14 2.64 -3.49
CA PRO A 469 -19.62 1.36 -3.07
C PRO A 469 -18.76 1.45 -1.81
N PHE A 470 -18.29 0.28 -1.42
CA PHE A 470 -17.26 0.17 -0.42
C PHE A 470 -15.89 -0.03 -1.04
N ILE A 471 -14.88 0.63 -0.48
CA ILE A 471 -13.47 0.52 -0.87
C ILE A 471 -12.64 0.28 0.40
N PHE A 472 -12.87 -0.89 1.02
CA PHE A 472 -12.39 -1.16 2.37
C PHE A 472 -10.89 -1.42 2.41
N LEU A 473 -10.21 -0.86 3.41
CA LEU A 473 -8.93 -1.36 3.90
C LEU A 473 -9.18 -2.68 4.63
N ALA A 474 -8.61 -3.77 4.11
CA ALA A 474 -8.73 -5.10 4.71
C ALA A 474 -7.50 -5.96 4.45
N GLY A 475 -7.13 -6.76 5.45
CA GLY A 475 -6.04 -7.74 5.35
C GLY A 475 -4.64 -7.14 5.44
N GLU A 476 -4.43 -6.09 6.25
CA GLU A 476 -3.12 -5.46 6.51
C GLU A 476 -2.32 -6.18 7.63
N SER A 477 -2.94 -7.02 8.47
CA SER A 477 -2.24 -7.59 9.64
C SER A 477 -1.16 -8.62 9.28
N MET A 478 -0.01 -8.52 9.94
CA MET A 478 1.08 -9.49 9.83
C MET A 478 0.89 -10.74 10.73
N GLY A 479 -0.22 -10.83 11.48
CA GLY A 479 -0.57 -11.99 12.30
C GLY A 479 -1.22 -13.13 11.49
N ASP A 480 -1.14 -14.35 12.01
CA ASP A 480 -1.97 -15.47 11.54
C ASP A 480 -3.29 -15.49 12.33
N GLU A 481 -4.42 -15.59 11.64
CA GLU A 481 -5.77 -15.82 12.20
C GLU A 481 -6.32 -14.67 13.08
N GLY A 482 -6.03 -13.43 12.70
CA GLY A 482 -6.51 -12.22 13.39
C GLY A 482 -7.84 -11.66 12.83
N MET A 483 -8.42 -10.68 13.53
CA MET A 483 -9.62 -9.93 13.10
C MET A 483 -9.45 -9.25 11.72
N ALA A 484 -8.21 -9.04 11.28
CA ALA A 484 -7.88 -8.53 9.96
C ALA A 484 -8.19 -9.51 8.81
N ASP A 485 -7.98 -10.81 9.03
CA ASP A 485 -8.26 -11.83 8.02
C ASP A 485 -9.77 -11.94 7.77
N SER A 486 -10.57 -11.83 8.83
CA SER A 486 -12.04 -11.85 8.71
C SER A 486 -12.60 -10.68 7.90
N ASN A 487 -11.94 -9.52 7.89
CA ASN A 487 -12.45 -8.35 7.16
C ASN A 487 -12.40 -8.56 5.64
N ILE A 488 -11.52 -9.41 5.10
CA ILE A 488 -11.50 -9.72 3.66
C ILE A 488 -12.81 -10.44 3.26
N TYR A 489 -13.29 -11.37 4.09
CA TYR A 489 -14.57 -12.05 3.87
C TYR A 489 -15.74 -11.06 3.88
N ASP A 490 -15.81 -10.24 4.93
CA ASP A 490 -16.89 -9.26 5.08
C ASP A 490 -16.87 -8.21 3.96
N ALA A 491 -15.69 -7.74 3.55
CA ALA A 491 -15.54 -6.79 2.46
C ALA A 491 -16.10 -7.33 1.14
N LEU A 492 -15.81 -8.60 0.82
CA LEU A 492 -16.34 -9.26 -0.39
C LEU A 492 -17.85 -9.49 -0.31
N LEU A 493 -18.37 -9.93 0.84
CA LEU A 493 -19.80 -10.14 1.04
C LEU A 493 -20.60 -8.82 1.03
N LEU A 494 -19.98 -7.72 1.44
CA LEU A 494 -20.56 -6.38 1.33
C LEU A 494 -20.55 -5.84 -0.10
N GLY A 495 -19.79 -6.46 -1.01
CA GLY A 495 -19.70 -6.08 -2.42
C GLY A 495 -18.70 -4.97 -2.68
N THR A 496 -17.56 -4.97 -1.96
CA THR A 496 -16.50 -3.99 -2.19
C THR A 496 -15.98 -4.03 -3.62
N LYS A 497 -15.68 -2.86 -4.20
CA LYS A 497 -15.14 -2.74 -5.57
C LYS A 497 -13.62 -2.89 -5.59
N ARG A 498 -12.96 -2.43 -4.53
CA ARG A 498 -11.51 -2.55 -4.34
C ARG A 498 -11.16 -2.80 -2.87
N ILE A 499 -10.10 -3.57 -2.64
CA ILE A 499 -9.57 -3.85 -1.31
C ILE A 499 -8.23 -3.14 -1.15
N GLY A 500 -8.14 -2.25 -0.16
CA GLY A 500 -6.89 -1.63 0.24
C GLY A 500 -6.00 -2.62 1.00
N HIS A 501 -4.71 -2.66 0.65
CA HIS A 501 -3.72 -3.66 1.11
C HIS A 501 -3.91 -5.05 0.52
N GLY A 502 -4.83 -5.84 1.08
CA GLY A 502 -5.04 -7.24 0.71
C GLY A 502 -3.81 -8.14 0.91
N LEU A 503 -2.94 -7.85 1.89
CA LEU A 503 -1.67 -8.58 2.07
C LEU A 503 -1.92 -10.05 2.41
N ASN A 504 -2.88 -10.31 3.30
CA ASN A 504 -3.21 -11.68 3.71
C ASN A 504 -4.04 -12.44 2.69
N LEU A 505 -4.43 -11.83 1.57
CA LEU A 505 -5.22 -12.50 0.55
C LEU A 505 -4.53 -13.77 0.01
N ALA A 506 -3.20 -13.80 -0.02
CA ALA A 506 -2.42 -14.98 -0.42
C ALA A 506 -2.67 -16.22 0.46
N LYS A 507 -3.19 -16.05 1.68
CA LYS A 507 -3.58 -17.12 2.61
C LYS A 507 -4.99 -17.67 2.32
N HIS A 508 -5.77 -17.02 1.45
CA HIS A 508 -7.19 -17.30 1.19
C HIS A 508 -7.45 -17.67 -0.28
N PRO A 509 -7.13 -18.91 -0.71
CA PRO A 509 -7.21 -19.30 -2.13
C PRO A 509 -8.62 -19.17 -2.73
N LEU A 510 -9.66 -19.46 -1.94
CA LEU A 510 -11.05 -19.25 -2.38
C LEU A 510 -11.37 -17.77 -2.60
N LEU A 511 -10.93 -16.89 -1.68
CA LEU A 511 -11.17 -15.45 -1.83
C LEU A 511 -10.37 -14.86 -2.99
N MET A 512 -9.16 -15.35 -3.25
CA MET A 512 -8.39 -15.00 -4.45
C MET A 512 -9.14 -15.33 -5.74
N GLN A 513 -9.79 -16.50 -5.79
CA GLN A 513 -10.61 -16.89 -6.94
C GLN A 513 -11.82 -15.96 -7.07
N MET A 514 -12.56 -15.73 -5.98
CA MET A 514 -13.74 -14.85 -5.98
C MET A 514 -13.40 -13.43 -6.43
N ILE A 515 -12.30 -12.85 -5.93
CA ILE A 515 -11.83 -11.50 -6.30
C ILE A 515 -11.57 -11.40 -7.80
N LYS A 516 -10.91 -12.42 -8.39
CA LYS A 516 -10.64 -12.47 -9.83
C LYS A 516 -11.93 -12.60 -10.65
N GLU A 517 -12.85 -13.45 -10.22
CA GLU A 517 -14.15 -13.67 -10.89
C GLU A 517 -15.05 -12.44 -10.82
N GLN A 518 -15.03 -11.72 -9.70
CA GLN A 518 -15.86 -10.53 -9.45
C GLN A 518 -15.22 -9.24 -9.97
N GLY A 519 -13.95 -9.27 -10.42
CA GLY A 519 -13.23 -8.09 -10.89
C GLY A 519 -12.88 -7.09 -9.77
N VAL A 520 -12.71 -7.56 -8.53
CA VAL A 520 -12.33 -6.70 -7.39
C VAL A 520 -10.84 -6.39 -7.47
N ALA A 521 -10.46 -5.11 -7.47
CA ALA A 521 -9.05 -4.72 -7.51
C ALA A 521 -8.41 -4.74 -6.11
N VAL A 522 -7.10 -4.98 -6.03
CA VAL A 522 -6.33 -4.93 -4.78
C VAL A 522 -5.31 -3.78 -4.86
N GLU A 523 -5.37 -2.85 -3.90
CA GLU A 523 -4.52 -1.66 -3.84
C GLU A 523 -3.27 -1.92 -2.97
N VAL A 524 -2.17 -2.30 -3.61
CA VAL A 524 -0.91 -2.66 -2.95
C VAL A 524 0.01 -1.44 -2.80
N CYS A 525 0.59 -1.23 -1.61
CA CYS A 525 1.49 -0.12 -1.31
C CYS A 525 2.87 -0.65 -0.86
N PRO A 526 3.73 -1.11 -1.79
CA PRO A 526 4.87 -1.99 -1.49
C PRO A 526 5.96 -1.38 -0.59
N ILE A 527 6.08 -0.05 -0.56
CA ILE A 527 7.02 0.64 0.35
C ILE A 527 6.50 0.57 1.79
N THR A 528 5.21 0.85 1.99
CA THR A 528 4.58 0.84 3.32
C THR A 528 4.42 -0.58 3.85
N ASP A 529 4.04 -1.50 2.97
CA ASP A 529 3.82 -2.90 3.35
C ASP A 529 5.16 -3.66 3.57
N GLU A 530 6.32 -3.01 3.34
CA GLU A 530 7.68 -3.60 3.34
C GLU A 530 7.84 -4.83 2.42
N ILE A 531 6.93 -5.03 1.47
CA ILE A 531 6.91 -6.16 0.53
C ILE A 531 7.74 -5.85 -0.73
N LEU A 532 8.93 -5.30 -0.54
CA LEU A 532 9.85 -4.99 -1.62
C LEU A 532 10.28 -6.24 -2.42
N ALA A 533 10.22 -7.41 -1.78
CA ALA A 533 10.58 -8.69 -2.39
C ALA A 533 9.58 -9.18 -3.46
N ILE A 534 8.31 -8.78 -3.43
CA ILE A 534 7.32 -9.21 -4.45
C ILE A 534 7.39 -8.32 -5.71
N VAL A 535 7.77 -7.05 -5.58
CA VAL A 535 7.82 -6.09 -6.70
C VAL A 535 9.11 -6.21 -7.51
N GLY A 536 10.19 -6.73 -6.92
CA GLY A 536 11.52 -6.87 -7.55
C GLY A 536 11.73 -8.12 -8.43
N SER A 537 10.67 -8.80 -8.88
CA SER A 537 10.79 -10.03 -9.67
C SER A 537 11.51 -9.81 -11.01
N GLU A 538 12.45 -10.69 -11.38
CA GLU A 538 13.07 -10.67 -12.72
C GLU A 538 12.04 -10.86 -13.84
N SER A 539 10.88 -11.43 -13.51
CA SER A 539 9.85 -11.72 -14.48
C SER A 539 8.94 -10.53 -14.81
N THR A 540 8.98 -9.42 -14.06
CA THR A 540 8.27 -8.18 -14.41
C THR A 540 9.12 -7.28 -15.32
N ASN A 541 8.48 -6.44 -16.13
CA ASN A 541 9.14 -5.49 -17.03
C ASN A 541 8.22 -4.27 -17.29
N ILE A 542 8.57 -3.40 -18.24
CA ILE A 542 7.77 -2.20 -18.54
C ILE A 542 6.33 -2.52 -19.00
N LEU A 543 6.07 -3.66 -19.62
CA LEU A 543 4.71 -4.08 -19.98
C LEU A 543 3.89 -4.46 -18.75
N SER A 544 4.54 -4.98 -17.71
CA SER A 544 3.91 -5.14 -16.40
C SER A 544 3.47 -3.78 -15.83
N LEU A 545 4.28 -2.73 -16.01
CA LEU A 545 3.92 -1.36 -15.60
C LEU A 545 2.76 -0.80 -16.45
N LYS A 546 2.77 -1.01 -17.77
CA LYS A 546 1.65 -0.67 -18.66
C LYS A 546 0.36 -1.32 -18.18
N GLN A 547 0.40 -2.61 -17.84
CA GLN A 547 -0.78 -3.31 -17.35
C GLN A 547 -1.31 -2.70 -16.04
N LEU A 548 -0.44 -2.43 -15.06
CA LEU A 548 -0.83 -1.81 -13.79
C LEU A 548 -1.44 -0.41 -13.99
N ALA A 549 -0.83 0.40 -14.85
CA ALA A 549 -1.32 1.75 -15.16
C ALA A 549 -2.69 1.72 -15.84
N LYS A 550 -2.95 0.74 -16.72
CA LYS A 550 -4.29 0.55 -17.33
C LYS A 550 -5.30 0.07 -16.30
N GLN A 551 -4.91 -0.90 -15.45
CA GLN A 551 -5.78 -1.42 -14.39
C GLN A 551 -6.18 -0.35 -13.38
N SER A 552 -5.30 0.61 -13.08
CA SER A 552 -5.64 1.72 -12.18
C SER A 552 -6.64 2.70 -12.78
N LEU A 553 -6.71 2.84 -14.11
CA LEU A 553 -7.78 3.60 -14.76
C LEU A 553 -9.07 2.78 -14.90
N GLN A 554 -8.96 1.50 -15.24
CA GLN A 554 -10.12 0.60 -15.38
C GLN A 554 -10.87 0.40 -14.06
N SER A 555 -10.13 0.31 -12.95
CA SER A 555 -10.67 0.13 -11.59
C SER A 555 -10.99 1.44 -10.87
N SER A 556 -10.80 2.58 -11.54
CA SER A 556 -11.14 3.89 -10.99
C SER A 556 -12.64 4.12 -10.97
N SER A 557 -13.04 5.20 -10.31
CA SER A 557 -14.39 5.76 -10.22
C SER A 557 -14.78 6.70 -11.33
N LEU A 558 -13.97 6.77 -12.37
CA LEU A 558 -14.34 7.44 -13.61
C LEU A 558 -15.51 6.70 -14.25
N ASP A 559 -16.43 7.43 -14.86
CA ASP A 559 -17.49 6.81 -15.65
C ASP A 559 -16.93 6.15 -16.93
N ALA A 560 -17.78 5.44 -17.66
CA ALA A 560 -17.33 4.68 -18.83
C ALA A 560 -16.71 5.56 -19.94
N GLU A 561 -17.21 6.78 -20.14
CA GLU A 561 -16.69 7.70 -21.14
C GLU A 561 -15.43 8.40 -20.63
N GLU A 562 -15.41 8.83 -19.37
CA GLU A 562 -14.21 9.38 -18.71
C GLU A 562 -13.06 8.35 -18.73
N LYS A 563 -13.33 7.08 -18.42
CA LYS A 563 -12.35 5.98 -18.49
C LYS A 563 -11.80 5.83 -19.89
N LYS A 564 -12.66 5.85 -20.90
CA LYS A 564 -12.27 5.73 -22.31
C LYS A 564 -11.36 6.89 -22.73
N ILE A 565 -11.75 8.13 -22.44
CA ILE A 565 -10.94 9.33 -22.74
C ILE A 565 -9.59 9.25 -22.02
N ALA A 566 -9.60 8.90 -20.73
CA ALA A 566 -8.37 8.77 -19.93
C ALA A 566 -7.43 7.69 -20.49
N LEU A 567 -7.96 6.54 -20.89
CA LEU A 567 -7.18 5.44 -21.48
C LEU A 567 -6.62 5.81 -22.86
N GLU A 568 -7.38 6.51 -23.70
CA GLU A 568 -6.91 6.97 -25.02
C GLU A 568 -5.77 7.99 -24.87
N ALA A 569 -5.93 8.98 -23.99
CA ALA A 569 -4.88 9.94 -23.67
C ALA A 569 -3.64 9.26 -23.05
N TRP A 570 -3.86 8.25 -22.20
CA TRP A 570 -2.80 7.46 -21.59
C TRP A 570 -2.02 6.63 -22.63
N GLU A 571 -2.67 5.94 -23.56
CA GLU A 571 -2.00 5.13 -24.61
C GLU A 571 -1.16 6.00 -25.56
N LYS A 572 -1.60 7.23 -25.85
CA LYS A 572 -0.80 8.21 -26.62
C LYS A 572 0.49 8.56 -25.89
N ARG A 573 0.40 8.90 -24.60
CA ARG A 573 1.58 9.20 -23.76
C ARG A 573 2.49 7.99 -23.59
N TRP A 574 1.91 6.79 -23.43
CA TRP A 574 2.66 5.54 -23.32
C TRP A 574 3.46 5.26 -24.59
N SER A 575 2.85 5.43 -25.76
CA SER A 575 3.52 5.25 -27.05
C SER A 575 4.67 6.22 -27.24
N ALA A 576 4.51 7.48 -26.81
CA ALA A 576 5.57 8.48 -26.84
C ALA A 576 6.73 8.12 -25.89
N PHE A 577 6.42 7.70 -24.66
CA PHE A 577 7.40 7.21 -23.67
C PHE A 577 8.23 6.02 -24.19
N VAL A 578 7.56 5.03 -24.79
CA VAL A 578 8.25 3.88 -25.40
C VAL A 578 9.13 4.33 -26.58
N GLY A 579 8.63 5.24 -27.42
CA GLY A 579 9.38 5.79 -28.55
C GLY A 579 10.65 6.54 -28.13
N GLU A 580 10.62 7.23 -26.99
CA GLU A 580 11.77 7.93 -26.42
C GLU A 580 12.85 6.95 -25.91
N ILE A 581 12.45 5.89 -25.18
CA ILE A 581 13.38 4.83 -24.73
C ILE A 581 14.14 4.24 -25.92
N VAL A 582 13.42 3.93 -27.01
CA VAL A 582 14.02 3.33 -28.21
C VAL A 582 14.96 4.31 -28.91
N SER A 583 14.55 5.57 -29.04
CA SER A 583 15.36 6.61 -29.71
C SER A 583 16.68 6.88 -28.98
N GLU A 584 16.64 7.03 -27.66
CA GLU A 584 17.85 7.29 -26.86
C GLU A 584 18.86 6.14 -26.91
N ASP A 585 18.40 4.88 -26.90
CA ASP A 585 19.29 3.73 -27.05
C ASP A 585 19.99 3.72 -28.42
N LEU A 586 19.28 4.09 -29.49
CA LEU A 586 19.87 4.23 -30.83
C LEU A 586 20.91 5.35 -30.90
N GLU A 587 20.67 6.48 -30.23
CA GLU A 587 21.63 7.59 -30.16
C GLU A 587 22.86 7.22 -29.31
N SER A 588 22.69 6.50 -28.20
CA SER A 588 23.80 6.07 -27.33
C SER A 588 24.74 5.05 -27.98
N LYS A 589 24.29 4.39 -29.06
CA LYS A 589 25.04 3.39 -29.83
C LYS A 589 25.77 3.98 -31.05
N GLN A 590 25.53 5.25 -31.38
CA GLN A 590 26.28 6.02 -32.39
C GLN A 590 27.45 6.73 -31.74
#